data_AF-A0A538TQ79-F1
#
_entry.id   AF-A0A538TQ79-F1
#
_cell.length_a   1.000
_cell.length_b   1.000
_cell.length_c   1.000
_cell.angle_alpha   90.00
_cell.angle_beta   90.00
_cell.angle_gamma   90.00
#
_symmetry.space_group_name_H-M   'P 1'
#
loop_
_entity.id
_entity.type
_entity.pdbx_description
1 polymer ?
#
loop_
_entity_poly.entity_id
_entity_poly.type
_entity_poly.pdbx_seq_one_letter_code
_entity_poly.pdbx_strand_id
1 'polypeptide(L)'
;MKKGIVGFVMAAAVVLAISAQAGQPSKHPATTVTGEVVDTGCYLGHASKGASHASCATMCIDQGMPMGVLTQKGVLYLVTMNHDNPDAYNKLGNRSRHAGAWGASWPHAPGGMTMGMGVRL
;
A
#
# COMPACT_ATOMS: atom_id res chain seq x y z
N MET A 1 -6.45 2.40 -55.48
CA MET A 1 -7.50 1.92 -54.55
C MET A 1 -7.09 0.70 -53.70
N LYS A 2 -6.31 -0.28 -54.19
CA LYS A 2 -5.85 -1.44 -53.37
C LYS A 2 -4.72 -1.17 -52.36
N LYS A 3 -3.89 -0.13 -52.59
CA LYS A 3 -2.74 0.20 -51.72
C LYS A 3 -3.13 0.85 -50.38
N GLY A 4 -4.33 1.45 -50.28
CA GLY A 4 -4.83 2.08 -49.06
C GLY A 4 -5.39 1.08 -48.04
N ILE A 5 -5.91 -0.06 -48.51
CA ILE A 5 -6.49 -1.10 -47.65
C ILE A 5 -5.38 -1.84 -46.87
N VAL A 6 -4.23 -2.09 -47.50
CA VAL A 6 -3.11 -2.80 -46.85
C VAL A 6 -2.48 -1.97 -45.73
N GLY A 7 -2.40 -0.64 -45.88
CA GLY A 7 -1.87 0.25 -44.84
C GLY A 7 -2.76 0.35 -43.61
N PHE A 8 -4.08 0.26 -43.79
CA PHE A 8 -5.05 0.37 -42.69
C PHE A 8 -5.09 -0.90 -41.81
N VAL A 9 -4.91 -2.09 -42.41
CA VAL A 9 -4.91 -3.37 -41.67
C VAL A 9 -3.67 -3.53 -40.80
N MET A 10 -2.51 -3.03 -41.24
CA MET A 10 -1.27 -3.05 -40.44
C MET A 10 -1.30 -2.07 -39.26
N ALA A 11 -1.94 -0.91 -39.41
CA ALA A 11 -2.09 0.05 -38.30
C ALA A 11 -3.00 -0.48 -37.19
N ALA A 12 -4.08 -1.21 -37.54
CA ALA A 12 -4.99 -1.78 -36.55
C ALA A 12 -4.35 -2.92 -35.72
N ALA A 13 -3.45 -3.71 -36.30
CA ALA A 13 -2.77 -4.81 -35.61
C ALA A 13 -1.77 -4.32 -34.55
N VAL A 14 -1.12 -3.17 -34.76
CA VAL A 14 -0.17 -2.58 -33.80
C VAL A 14 -0.88 -1.95 -32.60
N VAL A 15 -2.07 -1.34 -32.81
CA VAL A 15 -2.83 -0.73 -31.70
C VAL A 15 -3.38 -1.78 -30.72
N LEU A 16 -3.71 -2.98 -31.20
CA LEU A 16 -4.23 -4.07 -30.34
C LEU A 16 -3.17 -4.68 -29.41
N ALA A 17 -1.89 -4.69 -29.83
CA ALA A 17 -0.80 -5.23 -29.02
C ALA A 17 -0.41 -4.29 -27.84
N ILE A 18 -0.69 -2.99 -27.96
CA ILE A 18 -0.35 -1.97 -26.95
C ILE A 18 -1.43 -1.87 -25.84
N SER A 19 -2.54 -2.59 -25.92
CA SER A 19 -3.54 -2.62 -24.83
C SER A 19 -3.34 -3.77 -23.83
N ALA A 20 -2.47 -4.74 -24.10
CA ALA A 20 -2.39 -5.99 -23.35
C ALA A 20 -1.43 -6.01 -22.14
N GLN A 21 -0.69 -4.93 -21.85
CA GLN A 21 0.25 -4.88 -20.69
C GLN A 21 -0.38 -4.33 -19.40
N ALA A 22 -1.69 -4.11 -19.36
CA ALA A 22 -2.37 -3.70 -18.13
C ALA A 22 -2.40 -4.88 -17.14
N GLY A 23 -1.37 -4.95 -16.27
CA GLY A 23 -1.33 -5.68 -15.01
C GLY A 23 -1.76 -7.15 -15.08
N GLN A 24 -0.79 -8.06 -15.20
CA GLN A 24 -1.07 -9.48 -14.95
C GLN A 24 -1.61 -9.63 -13.51
N PRO A 25 -2.80 -10.22 -13.32
CA PRO A 25 -3.36 -10.39 -11.99
C PRO A 25 -2.45 -11.31 -11.16
N SER A 26 -2.22 -10.92 -9.90
CA SER A 26 -1.49 -11.71 -8.92
C SER A 26 -2.05 -13.13 -8.87
N LYS A 27 -1.20 -14.16 -8.99
CA LYS A 27 -1.61 -15.57 -8.82
C LYS A 27 -2.04 -15.90 -7.38
N HIS A 28 -1.84 -14.97 -6.45
CA HIS A 28 -2.23 -15.10 -5.05
C HIS A 28 -3.59 -14.45 -4.81
N PRO A 29 -4.49 -15.13 -4.08
CA PRO A 29 -5.76 -14.54 -3.70
C PRO A 29 -5.53 -13.28 -2.86
N ALA A 30 -6.18 -12.19 -3.24
CA ALA A 30 -6.15 -10.95 -2.47
C ALA A 30 -6.65 -11.21 -1.05
N THR A 31 -5.85 -10.83 -0.06
CA THR A 31 -6.17 -11.02 1.37
C THR A 31 -6.18 -9.67 2.06
N THR A 32 -7.22 -9.44 2.86
CA THR A 32 -7.37 -8.24 3.69
C THR A 32 -6.60 -8.42 4.99
N VAL A 33 -5.58 -7.58 5.22
CA VAL A 33 -4.86 -7.49 6.50
C VAL A 33 -5.17 -6.16 7.17
N THR A 34 -5.49 -6.19 8.47
CA THR A 34 -5.84 -5.02 9.26
C THR A 34 -4.96 -4.91 10.49
N GLY A 35 -4.43 -3.71 10.71
CA GLY A 35 -3.57 -3.44 11.85
C GLY A 35 -3.16 -1.97 11.91
N GLU A 36 -2.36 -1.67 12.92
CA GLU A 36 -1.66 -0.40 13.06
C GLU A 36 -0.47 -0.36 12.10
N VAL A 37 -0.24 0.76 11.42
CA VAL A 37 1.00 0.95 10.66
C VAL A 37 2.09 1.38 11.62
N VAL A 38 3.20 0.66 11.59
CA VAL A 38 4.34 0.87 12.50
C VAL A 38 5.63 1.08 11.71
N ASP A 39 6.58 1.79 12.32
CA ASP A 39 7.98 1.68 11.95
C ASP A 39 8.52 0.31 12.39
N THR A 40 9.05 -0.47 11.46
CA THR A 40 9.44 -1.86 11.75
C THR A 40 10.64 -1.94 12.69
N GLY A 41 11.59 -0.99 12.61
CA GLY A 41 12.78 -0.99 13.47
C GLY A 41 12.44 -0.66 14.92
N CYS A 42 11.69 0.41 15.15
CA CYS A 42 11.21 0.82 16.45
C CYS A 42 10.31 -0.25 17.08
N TYR A 43 9.41 -0.86 16.30
CA TYR A 43 8.55 -1.91 16.84
C TYR A 43 9.35 -3.17 17.21
N LEU A 44 10.22 -3.67 16.34
CA LEU A 44 11.00 -4.89 16.62
C LEU A 44 12.01 -4.70 17.74
N GLY A 45 12.66 -3.55 17.82
CA GLY A 45 13.67 -3.29 18.84
C GLY A 45 13.08 -2.88 20.19
N HIS A 46 12.01 -2.08 20.18
CA HIS A 46 11.55 -1.35 21.37
C HIS A 46 10.07 -1.60 21.70
N ALA A 47 9.36 -2.42 20.90
CA ALA A 47 7.91 -2.60 20.96
C ALA A 47 7.10 -1.29 20.83
N SER A 48 7.74 -0.23 20.34
CA SER A 48 7.19 1.11 20.14
C SER A 48 6.06 1.10 19.12
N LYS A 49 4.93 1.66 19.51
CA LYS A 49 3.69 1.79 18.72
C LYS A 49 2.71 2.74 19.43
N GLY A 50 1.58 3.01 18.80
CA GLY A 50 0.51 3.84 19.31
C GLY A 50 0.78 5.34 19.15
N ALA A 51 -0.17 6.14 19.64
CA ALA A 51 -0.18 7.59 19.45
C ALA A 51 1.12 8.28 19.93
N SER A 52 1.72 7.81 21.04
CA SER A 52 2.96 8.37 21.58
C SER A 52 4.19 8.18 20.68
N HIS A 53 4.14 7.26 19.71
CA HIS A 53 5.24 6.98 18.79
C HIS A 53 4.92 7.33 17.34
N ALA A 54 3.76 7.94 17.06
CA ALA A 54 3.35 8.28 15.70
C ALA A 54 4.31 9.28 15.01
N SER A 55 4.79 10.29 15.73
CA SER A 55 5.77 11.26 15.20
C SER A 55 7.15 10.65 14.98
N CYS A 56 7.59 9.78 15.89
CA CYS A 56 8.84 9.04 15.75
C CYS A 56 8.79 8.10 14.54
N ALA A 57 7.71 7.32 14.41
CA ALA A 57 7.50 6.44 13.27
C ALA A 57 7.45 7.21 11.95
N THR A 58 6.74 8.35 11.91
CA THR A 58 6.72 9.27 10.76
C THR A 58 8.13 9.64 10.33
N MET A 59 8.94 10.16 11.25
CA MET A 59 10.30 10.60 10.98
C MET A 59 11.20 9.46 10.47
N CYS A 60 11.10 8.27 11.06
CA CYS A 60 11.88 7.11 10.65
C CYS A 60 11.47 6.62 9.25
N ILE A 61 10.16 6.53 8.98
CA ILE A 61 9.62 6.17 7.66
C ILE A 61 9.99 7.23 6.61
N ASP A 62 10.04 8.52 6.99
CA ASP A 62 10.54 9.61 6.15
C ASP A 62 11.97 9.38 5.70
N GLN A 63 12.80 8.85 6.59
CA GLN A 63 14.22 8.51 6.36
C GLN A 63 14.42 7.14 5.70
N GLY A 64 13.36 6.46 5.28
CA GLY A 64 13.43 5.21 4.52
C GLY A 64 13.33 3.94 5.37
N MET A 65 12.93 4.04 6.63
CA MET A 65 12.67 2.85 7.43
C MET A 65 11.47 2.05 6.88
N PRO A 66 11.52 0.70 6.93
CA PRO A 66 10.43 -0.12 6.43
C PRO A 66 9.15 0.03 7.26
N MET A 67 8.02 0.17 6.57
CA MET A 67 6.70 0.15 7.18
C MET A 67 6.23 -1.28 7.46
N GLY A 68 5.57 -1.47 8.59
CA GLY A 68 4.88 -2.72 8.93
C GLY A 68 3.41 -2.50 9.23
N VAL A 69 2.61 -3.56 9.15
CA VAL A 69 1.22 -3.61 9.64
C VAL A 69 1.17 -4.58 10.81
N LEU A 70 0.97 -4.05 12.02
CA LEU A 70 0.82 -4.82 13.25
C LEU A 70 -0.66 -5.10 13.53
N THR A 71 -1.05 -6.35 13.39
CA THR A 71 -2.43 -6.79 13.68
C THR A 71 -2.71 -6.80 15.18
N GLN A 72 -4.00 -6.76 15.55
CA GLN A 72 -4.43 -6.90 16.97
C GLN A 72 -3.99 -8.23 17.60
N LYS A 73 -3.72 -9.26 16.78
CA LYS A 73 -3.22 -10.57 17.23
C LYS A 73 -1.70 -10.60 17.41
N GLY A 74 -1.01 -9.47 17.25
CA GLY A 74 0.44 -9.37 17.38
C GLY A 74 1.23 -9.88 16.16
N VAL A 75 0.57 -10.22 15.06
CA VAL A 75 1.25 -10.56 13.81
C VAL A 75 1.70 -9.29 13.11
N LEU A 76 2.99 -9.20 12.79
CA LEU A 76 3.59 -8.11 12.02
C LEU A 76 3.77 -8.53 10.57
N TYR A 77 3.18 -7.77 9.66
CA TYR A 77 3.40 -7.91 8.21
C TYR A 77 4.36 -6.83 7.75
N LEU A 78 5.42 -7.21 7.04
CA LEU A 78 6.30 -6.25 6.37
C LEU A 78 5.60 -5.74 5.10
N VAL A 79 5.53 -4.42 4.94
CA VAL A 79 5.01 -3.82 3.71
C VAL A 79 6.15 -3.63 2.72
N THR A 80 6.04 -4.25 1.56
CA THR A 80 6.99 -4.08 0.46
C THR A 80 6.36 -3.28 -0.67
N MET A 81 7.18 -2.53 -1.39
CA MET A 81 6.76 -1.87 -2.62
C MET A 81 6.44 -2.93 -3.69
N ASN A 82 5.37 -2.70 -4.45
CA ASN A 82 5.17 -3.40 -5.72
C ASN A 82 6.00 -2.67 -6.79
N HIS A 83 6.91 -3.41 -7.43
CA HIS A 83 7.81 -2.88 -8.46
C HIS A 83 7.07 -2.26 -9.66
N ASP A 84 5.96 -2.85 -10.07
CA ASP A 84 5.22 -2.40 -11.26
C ASP A 84 4.23 -1.28 -10.94
N ASN A 85 3.82 -1.16 -9.67
CA ASN A 85 2.92 -0.12 -9.20
C ASN A 85 3.23 0.29 -7.75
N PRO A 86 4.04 1.34 -7.54
CA PRO A 86 4.44 1.79 -6.20
C PRO A 86 3.37 2.64 -5.50
N ASP A 87 2.26 2.99 -6.16
CA ASP A 87 1.31 4.00 -5.65
C ASP A 87 0.71 3.62 -4.31
N ALA A 88 0.38 2.34 -4.11
CA ALA A 88 -0.17 1.87 -2.84
C ALA A 88 0.84 2.05 -1.68
N TYR A 89 2.12 1.73 -1.94
CA TYR A 89 3.20 1.91 -0.98
C TYR A 89 3.43 3.39 -0.66
N ASN A 90 3.51 4.24 -1.69
CA ASN A 90 3.72 5.68 -1.54
C ASN A 90 2.55 6.36 -0.82
N LYS A 91 1.31 5.95 -1.13
CA LYS A 91 0.10 6.44 -0.47
C LYS A 91 0.07 6.05 1.01
N LEU A 92 0.50 4.82 1.34
CA LEU A 92 0.64 4.40 2.73
C LEU A 92 1.70 5.25 3.43
N GLY A 93 2.88 5.41 2.81
CA GLY A 93 3.95 6.27 3.31
C GLY A 93 3.47 7.69 3.60
N ASN A 94 2.86 8.36 2.62
CA ASN A 94 2.33 9.72 2.77
C ASN A 94 1.28 9.81 3.89
N ARG A 95 0.42 8.80 4.04
CA ARG A 95 -0.56 8.73 5.13
C ARG A 95 0.10 8.55 6.50
N SER A 96 1.13 7.72 6.58
CA SER A 96 1.93 7.54 7.80
C SER A 96 2.69 8.81 8.17
N ARG A 97 3.09 9.63 7.17
CA ARG A 97 3.84 10.88 7.36
C ARG A 97 3.01 12.05 7.86
N HIS A 98 1.71 12.02 7.64
CA HIS A 98 0.79 13.06 8.11
C HIS A 98 0.02 12.61 9.36
N ALA A 99 0.69 11.86 10.25
CA ALA A 99 0.05 11.14 11.34
C ALA A 99 -0.61 11.98 12.46
N GLY A 100 -0.62 13.31 12.35
CA GLY A 100 -1.59 14.14 13.06
C GLY A 100 -3.05 13.85 12.68
N ALA A 101 -3.30 13.19 11.54
CA ALA A 101 -4.62 12.80 11.07
C ALA A 101 -5.13 11.45 11.63
N TRP A 102 -4.28 10.66 12.31
CA TRP A 102 -4.67 9.34 12.86
C TRP A 102 -5.55 9.47 14.12
N GLY A 103 -5.63 10.67 14.70
CA GLY A 103 -6.49 10.98 15.85
C GLY A 103 -7.66 11.93 15.58
N ALA A 104 -7.81 12.48 14.37
CA ALA A 104 -8.72 13.60 14.11
C ALA A 104 -9.94 13.29 13.20
N SER A 105 -10.01 12.13 12.57
CA SER A 105 -11.16 11.78 11.71
C SER A 105 -11.61 10.32 11.77
N TRP A 106 -11.20 9.59 12.80
CA TRP A 106 -11.78 8.26 13.09
C TRP A 106 -12.67 8.35 14.32
N PRO A 107 -13.98 8.08 14.18
CA PRO A 107 -14.87 8.11 15.31
C PRO A 107 -14.54 6.95 16.27
N HIS A 108 -14.10 7.34 17.48
CA HIS A 108 -14.13 6.62 18.78
C HIS A 108 -12.90 5.74 19.09
N ALA A 109 -12.03 6.10 20.05
CA ALA A 109 -12.16 5.98 21.53
C ALA A 109 -11.81 4.56 22.07
N PRO A 110 -11.28 4.46 23.31
CA PRO A 110 -10.58 3.27 23.80
C PRO A 110 -11.57 2.17 24.20
N GLY A 111 -11.19 0.93 23.92
CA GLY A 111 -12.03 -0.25 24.15
C GLY A 111 -12.08 -1.06 22.88
N GLY A 112 -11.43 -2.22 22.90
CA GLY A 112 -11.17 -3.02 21.72
C GLY A 112 -12.43 -3.31 20.92
N MET A 113 -12.48 -2.80 19.70
CA MET A 113 -13.33 -3.36 18.65
C MET A 113 -12.55 -3.38 17.34
N THR A 114 -12.44 -4.60 16.82
CA THR A 114 -11.95 -4.98 15.51
C THR A 114 -12.59 -4.13 14.41
N MET A 115 -11.81 -3.42 13.61
CA MET A 115 -12.32 -2.78 12.40
C MET A 115 -11.39 -3.03 11.23
N GLY A 116 -11.81 -4.01 10.42
CA GLY A 116 -11.17 -4.47 9.20
C GLY A 116 -10.94 -3.35 8.20
N MET A 117 -9.75 -2.75 8.21
CA MET A 117 -9.22 -2.07 7.04
C MET A 117 -8.56 -3.13 6.18
N GLY A 118 -9.30 -3.63 5.20
CA GLY A 118 -8.67 -4.27 4.06
C GLY A 118 -7.80 -3.26 3.35
N VAL A 119 -6.52 -3.26 3.69
CA VAL A 119 -5.52 -3.12 2.63
C VAL A 119 -5.73 -4.35 1.76
N ARG A 120 -6.56 -4.18 0.73
CA ARG A 120 -6.54 -5.09 -0.41
C ARG A 120 -5.19 -4.85 -1.08
N LEU A 121 -4.20 -5.65 -0.69
CA LEU A 121 -3.05 -5.93 -1.54
C LEU A 121 -3.53 -6.72 -2.76
#